data_AF-A0A9W9I7H0-F1
#
_entry.id   AF-A0A9W9I7H0-F1
#
_cell.length_a   1.000
_cell.length_b   1.000
_cell.length_c   1.000
_cell.angle_alpha   90.00
_cell.angle_beta   90.00
_cell.angle_gamma   90.00
#
_symmetry.space_group_name_H-M   'P 1'
#
loop_
_entity.id
_entity.type
_entity.pdbx_description
1 polymer ?
#
loop_
_entity_poly.entity_id
_entity_poly.type
_entity_poly.pdbx_seq_one_letter_code
_entity_poly.pdbx_strand_id
1 'polypeptide(L)'
;MASSTLSIRVLLFEAFFDASIIEMITTLLTGGCICVPSDTARRDNIAEVANELRISVAQLTPSTARLLQPKDIPSLETLSESVALVNGYGPSECSATSTVHPELHSISQAGNIGWASGCVCWVVDWADHKRLVPIGVVGELLIEGPIVGRGYLNDPDRTTSVFIPPPIWLRQLRGEGEGPSDRQLYKTGDLIQYKIDGEVEHYTWQIFPRARDMVVEVVAPNETGRTLMLVAFVCLHQHKGARDDKTDDLLLAPTDSFRAAIQAAESTLYDAIPSYMVPAVFLPLRNVPLSATGKTDQRRLRNHAAALSYATIESYHPSAIAKRQPTTPAECTLQALWAQVLNIPTDHIGADDSFFRLGGDSIAAMRLAAVARKQGLGLTVADTFQYPILCQYALTISPPRFDLDFASEPAPFSLLPAPKSDTFLAQIDPLHHTWHNEDIVDAFPTTKIQAEYATSYLCNYLLVNIPGAIDPDRLQAAYQSLAERHIKLRTVFFPSSEGVFQAIVQCAPPAMVCHTSDADLLQSSKALCRQDSQIPLPFGAMPFHISIVSGGPHNHVLILRLSHT
;
A
#
# COMPACT_ATOMS: atom_id res chain seq x y z
N MET A 1 43.31 -20.37 24.47
CA MET A 1 42.72 -21.48 23.67
C MET A 1 42.01 -20.83 22.51
N ALA A 2 42.50 -21.06 21.29
CA ALA A 2 41.94 -20.48 20.09
C ALA A 2 40.51 -21.00 19.89
N SER A 3 39.55 -20.07 19.82
CA SER A 3 38.19 -20.37 19.39
C SER A 3 38.28 -20.94 17.97
N SER A 4 37.98 -22.23 17.82
CA SER A 4 37.88 -22.91 16.53
C SER A 4 36.77 -22.26 15.71
N THR A 5 37.13 -21.36 14.79
CA THR A 5 36.26 -21.02 13.67
C THR A 5 35.95 -22.31 12.91
N LEU A 6 34.68 -22.75 12.90
CA LEU A 6 34.26 -23.83 12.00
C LEU A 6 34.63 -23.38 10.58
N SER A 7 35.51 -24.12 9.90
CA SER A 7 35.79 -23.87 8.49
C SER A 7 34.51 -24.15 7.70
N ILE A 8 34.00 -23.18 6.93
CA ILE A 8 32.86 -23.38 6.04
C ILE A 8 33.22 -24.47 5.01
N ARG A 9 32.38 -25.50 4.88
CA ARG A 9 32.58 -26.64 3.98
C ARG A 9 31.36 -26.78 3.08
N VAL A 10 31.52 -26.47 1.81
CA VAL A 10 30.43 -26.40 0.84
C VAL A 10 30.45 -27.63 -0.06
N LEU A 11 29.30 -28.31 -0.17
CA LEU A 11 29.14 -29.42 -1.10
C LEU A 11 29.06 -28.88 -2.53
N LEU A 12 29.91 -29.38 -3.43
CA LEU A 12 29.77 -29.16 -4.87
C LEU A 12 28.77 -30.17 -5.42
N PHE A 13 27.46 -29.85 -5.37
CA PHE A 13 26.41 -30.78 -5.75
C PHE A 13 26.05 -30.66 -7.24
N GLU A 14 25.96 -29.45 -7.77
CA GLU A 14 25.44 -29.19 -9.12
C GLU A 14 26.54 -28.92 -10.15
N ALA A 15 27.60 -29.74 -10.16
CA ALA A 15 28.86 -29.51 -10.90
C ALA A 15 28.76 -29.16 -12.41
N PHE A 16 27.59 -29.30 -13.03
CA PHE A 16 27.35 -29.02 -14.45
C PHE A 16 26.30 -27.93 -14.72
N PHE A 17 25.75 -27.32 -13.67
CA PHE A 17 24.79 -26.23 -13.76
C PHE A 17 25.39 -24.95 -13.18
N ASP A 18 24.77 -23.81 -13.48
CA ASP A 18 25.14 -22.48 -13.00
C ASP A 18 25.23 -22.38 -11.47
N ALA A 19 24.43 -23.16 -10.75
CA ALA A 19 24.52 -23.37 -9.30
C ALA A 19 25.95 -23.73 -8.82
N SER A 20 26.72 -24.51 -9.59
CA SER A 20 28.12 -24.83 -9.23
C SER A 20 29.01 -23.59 -9.21
N ILE A 21 28.71 -22.57 -10.00
CA ILE A 21 29.47 -21.32 -10.01
C ILE A 21 29.30 -20.61 -8.67
N ILE A 22 28.08 -20.60 -8.13
CA ILE A 22 27.81 -20.08 -6.78
C ILE A 22 28.60 -20.91 -5.76
N GLU A 23 28.45 -22.24 -5.78
CA GLU A 23 29.14 -23.16 -4.84
C GLU A 23 30.67 -22.98 -4.86
N MET A 24 31.27 -22.81 -6.03
CA MET A 24 32.72 -22.64 -6.16
C MET A 24 33.18 -21.22 -5.79
N ILE A 25 32.62 -20.19 -6.44
CA ILE A 25 33.12 -18.82 -6.31
C ILE A 25 32.85 -18.27 -4.91
N THR A 26 31.64 -18.42 -4.38
CA THR A 26 31.31 -17.88 -3.05
C THR A 26 32.15 -18.55 -1.95
N THR A 27 32.40 -19.85 -2.07
CA THR A 27 33.27 -20.59 -1.14
C THR A 27 34.71 -20.11 -1.21
N LEU A 28 35.26 -19.92 -2.41
CA LEU A 28 36.63 -19.42 -2.58
C LEU A 28 36.79 -17.98 -2.09
N LEU A 29 35.79 -17.11 -2.33
CA LEU A 29 35.80 -15.72 -1.86
C LEU A 29 35.77 -15.60 -0.34
N THR A 30 35.14 -16.56 0.35
CA THR A 30 35.00 -16.56 1.81
C THR A 30 36.09 -17.38 2.53
N GLY A 31 36.99 -18.02 1.78
CA GLY A 31 38.05 -18.88 2.33
C GLY A 31 37.57 -20.25 2.81
N GLY A 32 36.40 -20.70 2.34
CA GLY A 32 35.84 -22.02 2.65
C GLY A 32 36.49 -23.17 1.87
N CYS A 33 36.06 -24.39 2.17
CA CYS A 33 36.52 -25.61 1.52
C CYS A 33 35.42 -26.18 0.61
N ILE A 34 35.72 -26.32 -0.68
CA ILE A 34 34.85 -27.00 -1.64
C ILE A 34 35.03 -28.51 -1.48
N CYS A 35 33.94 -29.22 -1.23
CA CYS A 35 33.90 -30.66 -1.04
C CYS A 35 33.27 -31.32 -2.26
N VAL A 36 34.08 -32.09 -3.01
CA VAL A 36 33.66 -32.73 -4.26
C VAL A 36 33.39 -34.22 -4.03
N PRO A 37 32.13 -34.67 -4.07
CA PRO A 37 31.81 -36.10 -3.95
C PRO A 37 32.06 -36.86 -5.25
N SER A 38 32.18 -38.18 -5.18
CA SER A 38 32.11 -39.02 -6.39
C SER A 38 30.69 -39.00 -6.96
N ASP A 39 30.54 -39.22 -8.28
CA ASP A 39 29.22 -39.20 -8.93
C ASP A 39 28.24 -40.23 -8.37
N THR A 40 28.73 -41.41 -7.97
CA THR A 40 27.90 -42.45 -7.33
C THR A 40 27.44 -42.01 -5.95
N ALA A 41 28.37 -41.53 -5.12
CA ALA A 41 28.06 -41.12 -3.75
C ALA A 41 27.14 -39.88 -3.72
N ARG A 42 27.28 -38.97 -4.69
CA ARG A 42 26.41 -37.81 -4.88
C ARG A 42 24.95 -38.18 -5.16
N ARG A 43 24.71 -39.24 -5.94
CA ARG A 43 23.37 -39.68 -6.35
C ARG A 43 22.71 -40.59 -5.33
N ASP A 44 23.48 -41.54 -4.79
CA ASP A 44 22.91 -42.66 -4.05
C ASP A 44 22.97 -42.44 -2.53
N ASN A 45 24.01 -41.75 -2.03
CA ASN A 45 24.35 -41.70 -0.60
C ASN A 45 24.67 -40.27 -0.09
N ILE A 46 23.90 -39.26 -0.52
CA ILE A 46 24.21 -37.85 -0.24
C ILE A 46 24.30 -37.51 1.27
N ALA A 47 23.51 -38.18 2.12
CA ALA A 47 23.57 -37.98 3.58
C ALA A 47 24.87 -38.53 4.19
N GLU A 48 25.33 -39.70 3.72
CA GLU A 48 26.58 -40.31 4.16
C GLU A 48 27.78 -39.44 3.77
N VAL A 49 27.80 -38.97 2.52
CA VAL A 49 28.79 -38.02 1.99
C VAL A 49 28.81 -36.72 2.78
N ALA A 50 27.63 -36.17 3.09
CA ALA A 50 27.54 -34.92 3.84
C ALA A 50 28.20 -35.05 5.23
N ASN A 51 28.03 -36.19 5.88
CA ASN A 51 28.64 -36.48 7.18
C ASN A 51 30.15 -36.78 7.07
N GLU A 52 30.56 -37.62 6.11
CA GLU A 52 31.97 -37.96 5.89
C GLU A 52 32.81 -36.72 5.61
N LEU A 53 32.32 -35.87 4.70
CA LEU A 53 32.98 -34.63 4.30
C LEU A 53 32.71 -33.47 5.26
N ARG A 54 31.87 -33.66 6.29
CA ARG A 54 31.45 -32.65 7.27
C ARG A 54 30.96 -31.36 6.60
N ILE A 55 30.04 -31.51 5.66
CA ILE A 55 29.44 -30.39 4.93
C ILE A 55 28.67 -29.51 5.90
N SER A 56 28.92 -28.20 5.86
CA SER A 56 28.21 -27.19 6.66
C SER A 56 27.15 -26.46 5.84
N VAL A 57 27.37 -26.28 4.54
CA VAL A 57 26.43 -25.60 3.61
C VAL A 57 26.27 -26.44 2.35
N ALA A 58 25.03 -26.59 1.88
CA ALA A 58 24.73 -27.26 0.61
C ALA A 58 23.60 -26.51 -0.12
N GLN A 59 23.78 -26.31 -1.42
CA GLN A 59 22.72 -25.82 -2.31
C GLN A 59 22.11 -27.04 -3.02
N LEU A 60 20.80 -27.24 -2.83
CA LEU A 60 20.11 -28.43 -3.31
C LEU A 60 18.83 -28.03 -4.03
N THR A 61 18.49 -28.75 -5.09
CA THR A 61 17.15 -28.61 -5.69
C THR A 61 16.07 -29.03 -4.68
N PRO A 62 14.85 -28.48 -4.76
CA PRO A 62 13.76 -28.87 -3.88
C PRO A 62 13.48 -30.38 -3.88
N SER A 63 13.70 -31.05 -5.02
CA SER A 63 13.54 -32.50 -5.17
C SER A 63 14.56 -33.27 -4.34
N THR A 64 15.83 -32.89 -4.39
CA THR A 64 16.90 -33.51 -3.61
C THR A 64 16.78 -33.19 -2.13
N ALA A 65 16.47 -31.93 -1.77
CA ALA A 65 16.30 -31.51 -0.38
C ALA A 65 15.21 -32.31 0.34
N ARG A 66 14.11 -32.67 -0.36
CA ARG A 66 13.02 -33.50 0.21
C ARG A 66 13.42 -34.93 0.56
N LEU A 67 14.51 -35.45 -0.02
CA LEU A 67 15.00 -36.80 0.28
C LEU A 67 15.80 -36.85 1.59
N LEU A 68 16.21 -35.68 2.10
CA LEU A 68 17.04 -35.56 3.27
C LEU A 68 16.20 -35.34 4.53
N GLN A 69 16.63 -35.95 5.63
CA GLN A 69 16.09 -35.66 6.95
C GLN A 69 17.19 -35.01 7.79
N PRO A 70 16.90 -33.91 8.49
CA PRO A 70 17.81 -33.26 9.41
C PRO A 70 18.71 -34.11 10.29
N LYS A 71 18.09 -35.08 10.95
CA LYS A 71 18.75 -36.01 11.87
C LYS A 71 19.84 -36.84 11.19
N ASP A 72 19.77 -37.01 9.88
CA ASP A 72 20.69 -37.84 9.10
C ASP A 72 21.89 -37.02 8.59
N ILE A 73 21.89 -35.69 8.74
CA ILE A 73 22.94 -34.76 8.29
C ILE A 73 23.24 -33.67 9.33
N PRO A 74 23.63 -34.03 10.58
CA PRO A 74 23.80 -33.08 11.69
C PRO A 74 24.89 -32.03 11.48
N SER A 75 25.83 -32.22 10.54
CA SER A 75 26.84 -31.21 10.23
C SER A 75 26.31 -30.07 9.37
N LEU A 76 25.15 -30.24 8.72
CA LEU A 76 24.59 -29.24 7.83
C LEU A 76 23.88 -28.16 8.65
N GLU A 77 24.49 -26.98 8.73
CA GLU A 77 23.89 -25.77 9.29
C GLU A 77 22.70 -25.28 8.44
N THR A 78 22.49 -25.88 7.26
CA THR A 78 21.40 -25.56 6.31
C THR A 78 20.27 -26.61 6.22
N LEU A 79 20.24 -27.71 7.01
CA LEU A 79 19.06 -28.62 7.10
C LEU A 79 18.86 -29.32 8.48
N SER A 80 18.61 -28.63 9.60
CA SER A 80 18.20 -29.25 10.88
C SER A 80 17.27 -28.38 11.75
N GLU A 81 16.80 -28.81 12.92
CA GLU A 81 15.84 -28.00 13.72
C GLU A 81 16.41 -26.64 14.21
N SER A 82 17.70 -26.37 13.92
CA SER A 82 18.47 -25.16 14.23
C SER A 82 18.98 -24.42 12.97
N VAL A 83 18.25 -24.50 11.86
CA VAL A 83 18.78 -24.15 10.55
C VAL A 83 17.99 -23.07 9.82
N ALA A 84 18.74 -22.21 9.13
CA ALA A 84 18.20 -21.28 8.14
C ALA A 84 18.01 -22.01 6.79
N LEU A 85 16.77 -22.38 6.45
CA LEU A 85 16.41 -22.78 5.09
C LEU A 85 16.27 -21.52 4.23
N VAL A 86 17.13 -21.39 3.22
CA VAL A 86 17.15 -20.25 2.29
C VAL A 86 16.42 -20.63 1.00
N ASN A 87 15.47 -19.82 0.55
CA ASN A 87 14.89 -19.96 -0.79
C ASN A 87 15.64 -19.07 -1.77
N GLY A 88 16.22 -19.65 -2.82
CA GLY A 88 16.83 -18.90 -3.92
C GLY A 88 15.99 -19.05 -5.18
N TYR A 89 15.78 -17.95 -5.90
CA TYR A 89 15.21 -17.98 -7.25
C TYR A 89 16.10 -17.16 -8.18
N GLY A 90 16.32 -17.69 -9.38
CA GLY A 90 16.99 -16.96 -10.45
C GLY A 90 17.07 -17.82 -11.71
N PRO A 91 16.89 -17.21 -12.90
CA PRO A 91 17.16 -17.89 -14.16
C PRO A 91 18.67 -17.89 -14.47
N SER A 92 19.13 -18.84 -15.28
CA SER A 92 20.54 -18.92 -15.71
C SER A 92 20.99 -17.68 -16.49
N GLU A 93 20.06 -17.04 -17.20
CA GLU A 93 20.24 -15.78 -17.90
C GLU A 93 20.56 -14.61 -16.96
N CYS A 94 20.37 -14.77 -15.64
CA CYS A 94 20.64 -13.76 -14.61
C CYS A 94 21.63 -14.24 -13.56
N SER A 95 22.62 -15.05 -13.95
CA SER A 95 23.73 -15.50 -13.08
C SER A 95 23.26 -16.30 -11.86
N ALA A 96 22.43 -17.32 -12.10
CA ALA A 96 21.93 -18.34 -11.17
C ALA A 96 20.93 -17.86 -10.09
N THR A 97 21.24 -16.84 -9.30
CA THR A 97 20.34 -16.37 -8.22
C THR A 97 20.08 -14.88 -8.34
N SER A 98 18.81 -14.50 -8.39
CA SER A 98 18.36 -13.10 -8.54
C SER A 98 17.55 -12.62 -7.35
N THR A 99 16.87 -13.53 -6.64
CA THR A 99 16.17 -13.22 -5.39
C THR A 99 16.46 -14.25 -4.32
N VAL A 100 16.47 -13.80 -3.06
CA VAL A 100 16.76 -14.65 -1.91
C VAL A 100 15.74 -14.38 -0.80
N HIS A 101 15.13 -15.44 -0.30
CA HIS A 101 14.41 -15.45 0.96
C HIS A 101 15.34 -16.04 2.03
N PRO A 102 15.87 -15.22 2.97
CA PRO A 102 16.96 -15.61 3.87
C PRO A 102 16.54 -16.68 4.88
N GLU A 103 15.28 -16.72 5.30
CA GLU A 103 14.80 -17.74 6.24
C GLU A 103 13.35 -18.14 5.93
N LEU A 104 13.14 -19.39 5.53
CA LEU A 104 11.82 -20.00 5.39
C LEU A 104 11.45 -20.69 6.70
N HIS A 105 10.43 -20.17 7.39
CA HIS A 105 9.95 -20.72 8.67
C HIS A 105 8.76 -21.67 8.51
N SER A 106 8.07 -21.61 7.36
CA SER A 106 7.06 -22.61 6.99
C SER A 106 6.88 -22.86 5.50
N ILE A 107 6.24 -23.99 5.22
CA ILE A 107 5.72 -24.40 3.91
C ILE A 107 4.83 -23.31 3.29
N SER A 108 4.15 -22.53 4.14
CA SER A 108 3.27 -21.44 3.74
C SER A 108 4.01 -20.33 2.96
N GLN A 109 5.32 -20.18 3.21
CA GLN A 109 6.23 -19.25 2.56
C GLN A 109 6.97 -19.84 1.35
N ALA A 110 6.73 -21.12 0.98
CA ALA A 110 7.48 -21.79 -0.08
C ALA A 110 7.35 -21.16 -1.48
N GLY A 111 6.26 -20.42 -1.72
CA GLY A 111 6.07 -19.64 -2.96
C GLY A 111 6.67 -18.24 -2.92
N ASN A 112 7.26 -17.83 -1.80
CA ASN A 112 7.91 -16.52 -1.66
C ASN A 112 9.37 -16.63 -2.06
N ILE A 113 9.73 -15.94 -3.14
CA ILE A 113 11.09 -15.90 -3.68
C ILE A 113 11.97 -14.84 -2.99
N GLY A 114 11.41 -14.09 -2.05
CA GLY A 114 12.14 -13.12 -1.21
C GLY A 114 12.45 -11.82 -1.93
N TRP A 115 13.59 -11.23 -1.59
CA TRP A 115 14.01 -9.92 -2.05
C TRP A 115 15.07 -10.02 -3.15
N ALA A 116 15.13 -9.00 -3.99
CA ALA A 116 16.16 -8.90 -5.03
C ALA A 116 17.57 -8.89 -4.44
N SER A 117 18.49 -9.65 -5.04
CA SER A 117 19.88 -9.77 -4.63
C SER A 117 20.78 -9.50 -5.83
N GLY A 118 21.57 -8.44 -5.76
CA GLY A 118 22.45 -8.03 -6.87
C GLY A 118 21.72 -7.48 -8.11
N CYS A 119 20.39 -7.32 -8.05
CA CYS A 119 19.56 -6.80 -9.13
C CYS A 119 18.38 -5.97 -8.62
N VAL A 120 17.59 -5.47 -9.56
CA VAL A 120 16.27 -4.86 -9.35
C VAL A 120 15.24 -5.72 -10.07
N CYS A 121 14.19 -6.12 -9.35
CA CYS A 121 13.05 -6.85 -9.91
C CYS A 121 11.92 -5.87 -10.20
N TRP A 122 11.27 -5.99 -11.36
CA TRP A 122 10.10 -5.23 -11.76
C TRP A 122 8.95 -6.17 -12.13
N VAL A 123 7.71 -5.80 -11.82
CA VAL A 123 6.52 -6.58 -12.23
C VAL A 123 5.75 -5.80 -13.29
N VAL A 124 5.59 -6.40 -14.46
CA VAL A 124 4.96 -5.80 -15.64
C VAL A 124 3.76 -6.61 -16.12
N ASP A 125 2.94 -6.02 -16.99
CA ASP A 125 1.85 -6.74 -17.64
C ASP A 125 2.43 -7.86 -18.51
N TRP A 126 1.90 -9.08 -18.33
CA TRP A 126 2.40 -10.28 -19.02
C TRP A 126 2.19 -10.26 -20.53
N ALA A 127 1.24 -9.46 -21.03
CA ALA A 127 1.00 -9.26 -22.46
C ALA A 127 1.78 -8.05 -23.02
N ASP A 128 2.10 -7.05 -22.19
CA ASP A 128 2.83 -5.85 -22.59
C ASP A 128 3.81 -5.36 -21.51
N HIS A 129 5.08 -5.79 -21.60
CA HIS A 129 6.16 -5.40 -20.68
C HIS A 129 6.44 -3.88 -20.63
N LYS A 130 5.84 -3.08 -21.51
CA LYS A 130 5.89 -1.61 -21.47
C LYS A 130 4.94 -1.01 -20.44
N ARG A 131 4.24 -1.84 -19.66
CA ARG A 131 3.32 -1.41 -18.60
C ARG A 131 3.71 -2.03 -17.28
N LEU A 132 4.05 -1.20 -16.30
CA LEU A 132 4.12 -1.63 -14.91
C LEU A 132 2.71 -1.99 -14.40
N VAL A 133 2.61 -3.06 -13.63
CA VAL A 133 1.37 -3.35 -12.89
C VAL A 133 1.44 -2.73 -11.49
N PRO A 134 0.30 -2.36 -10.89
CA PRO A 134 0.26 -1.91 -9.49
C PRO A 134 0.80 -2.98 -8.53
N ILE A 135 1.31 -2.52 -7.37
CA ILE A 135 1.66 -3.40 -6.25
C ILE A 135 0.44 -4.25 -5.88
N GLY A 136 0.63 -5.55 -5.64
CA GLY A 136 -0.47 -6.47 -5.39
C GLY A 136 -1.23 -6.93 -6.66
N VAL A 137 -0.72 -6.68 -7.86
CA VAL A 137 -1.24 -7.30 -9.10
C VAL A 137 -0.24 -8.31 -9.64
N VAL A 138 -0.74 -9.46 -10.10
CA VAL A 138 0.10 -10.50 -10.73
C VAL A 138 0.56 -10.02 -12.10
N GLY A 139 1.85 -10.15 -12.40
CA GLY A 139 2.46 -9.80 -13.68
C GLY A 139 3.74 -10.58 -13.95
N GLU A 140 4.34 -10.37 -15.12
CA GLU A 140 5.62 -10.98 -15.50
C GLU A 140 6.78 -10.30 -14.76
N LEU A 141 7.75 -11.08 -14.26
CA LEU A 141 8.98 -10.56 -13.66
C LEU A 141 9.98 -10.11 -14.74
N LEU A 142 10.49 -8.88 -14.62
CA LEU A 142 11.68 -8.41 -15.31
C LEU A 142 12.83 -8.24 -14.33
N ILE A 143 14.02 -8.67 -14.74
CA ILE A 143 15.25 -8.52 -13.95
C ILE A 143 16.14 -7.47 -14.63
N GLU A 144 16.49 -6.44 -13.86
CA GLU A 144 17.42 -5.37 -14.24
C GLU A 144 18.67 -5.47 -13.37
N GLY A 145 19.87 -5.40 -13.93
CA GLY A 145 21.08 -5.23 -13.12
C GLY A 145 22.32 -5.89 -13.71
N PRO A 146 23.44 -5.83 -12.99
CA PRO A 146 24.72 -6.37 -13.44
C PRO A 146 24.74 -7.90 -13.58
N ILE A 147 23.76 -8.60 -12.99
CA ILE A 147 23.65 -10.07 -13.08
C ILE A 147 23.05 -10.55 -14.40
N VAL A 148 22.44 -9.65 -15.19
CA VAL A 148 21.83 -9.97 -16.49
C VAL A 148 22.92 -10.34 -17.48
N GLY A 149 22.80 -11.53 -18.06
CA GLY A 149 23.74 -12.09 -19.02
C GLY A 149 23.72 -11.36 -20.37
N ARG A 150 24.71 -11.68 -21.20
CA ARG A 150 24.87 -11.07 -22.54
C ARG A 150 23.84 -11.52 -23.57
N GLY A 151 23.16 -12.64 -23.34
CA GLY A 151 22.29 -13.30 -24.31
C GLY A 151 22.64 -14.77 -24.55
N TYR A 152 21.92 -15.38 -25.48
CA TYR A 152 22.13 -16.75 -25.92
C TYR A 152 23.25 -16.84 -26.97
N LEU A 153 24.14 -17.82 -26.80
CA LEU A 153 25.27 -18.02 -27.71
C LEU A 153 24.76 -18.40 -29.11
N ASN A 154 25.17 -17.64 -30.13
CA ASN A 154 24.80 -17.83 -31.54
C ASN A 154 23.29 -17.81 -31.83
N ASP A 155 22.48 -17.20 -30.96
CA ASP A 155 21.03 -17.09 -31.13
C ASP A 155 20.56 -15.65 -30.85
N PRO A 156 20.81 -14.71 -31.79
CA PRO A 156 20.45 -13.31 -31.62
C PRO A 156 18.93 -13.08 -31.61
N ASP A 157 18.17 -13.91 -32.32
CA ASP A 157 16.71 -13.79 -32.39
C ASP A 157 16.08 -14.11 -31.04
N ARG A 158 16.47 -15.23 -30.43
CA ARG A 158 15.99 -15.58 -29.08
C ARG A 158 16.53 -14.59 -28.05
N THR A 159 17.77 -14.13 -28.21
CA THR A 159 18.35 -13.12 -27.31
C THR A 159 17.51 -11.84 -27.31
N THR A 160 17.26 -11.26 -28.47
CA THR A 160 16.49 -10.01 -28.58
C THR A 160 15.02 -10.15 -28.16
N SER A 161 14.47 -11.37 -28.17
CA SER A 161 13.10 -11.64 -27.72
C SER A 161 12.89 -11.53 -26.20
N VAL A 162 13.93 -11.78 -25.39
CA VAL A 162 13.84 -11.79 -23.92
C VAL A 162 14.82 -10.84 -23.22
N PHE A 163 15.93 -10.45 -23.88
CA PHE A 163 16.86 -9.42 -23.41
C PHE A 163 16.49 -8.07 -24.02
N ILE A 164 15.60 -7.36 -23.35
CA ILE A 164 14.96 -6.15 -23.86
C ILE A 164 15.70 -4.88 -23.41
N PRO A 165 15.65 -3.81 -24.22
CA PRO A 165 16.12 -2.50 -23.75
C PRO A 165 15.20 -1.94 -22.65
N PRO A 166 15.67 -0.96 -21.85
CA PRO A 166 14.86 -0.30 -20.84
C PRO A 166 13.57 0.27 -21.44
N PRO A 167 12.38 -0.10 -20.92
CA PRO A 167 11.11 0.48 -21.37
C PRO A 167 10.99 1.98 -21.06
N ILE A 168 10.02 2.66 -21.68
CA ILE A 168 9.82 4.11 -21.53
C ILE A 168 9.60 4.50 -20.06
N TRP A 169 8.78 3.75 -19.32
CA TRP A 169 8.53 4.02 -17.90
C TRP A 169 9.81 4.00 -17.07
N LEU A 170 10.72 3.07 -17.36
CA LEU A 170 11.99 2.94 -16.63
C LEU A 170 12.93 4.10 -16.92
N ARG A 171 12.98 4.54 -18.18
CA ARG A 171 13.75 5.72 -18.60
C ARG A 171 13.20 7.00 -17.97
N GLN A 172 11.88 7.16 -17.93
CA GLN A 172 11.23 8.30 -17.28
C GLN A 172 11.49 8.33 -15.77
N LEU A 173 11.45 7.16 -15.11
CA LEU A 173 11.74 7.02 -13.68
C LEU A 173 13.18 7.38 -13.31
N ARG A 174 14.15 7.13 -14.20
CA ARG A 174 15.59 7.37 -13.92
C ARG A 174 16.15 8.65 -14.59
N GLY A 175 15.37 9.34 -15.43
CA GLY A 175 15.82 10.50 -16.22
C GLY A 175 16.61 10.11 -17.48
N GLU A 176 16.72 11.03 -18.46
CA GLU A 176 17.46 10.79 -19.72
C GLU A 176 19.00 10.86 -19.60
N GLY A 177 19.55 10.80 -18.39
CA GLY A 177 20.99 10.93 -18.17
C GLY A 177 21.50 10.06 -17.02
N GLU A 178 22.67 9.46 -17.24
CA GLU A 178 23.51 8.72 -16.28
C GLU A 178 23.12 7.27 -15.97
N GLY A 179 23.04 6.46 -17.02
CA GLY A 179 23.27 5.01 -16.94
C GLY A 179 23.82 4.51 -18.28
N PRO A 180 24.64 3.44 -18.31
CA PRO A 180 25.10 2.90 -19.57
C PRO A 180 23.88 2.54 -20.44
N SER A 181 23.84 3.12 -21.65
CA SER A 181 22.78 2.97 -22.66
C SER A 181 22.52 1.52 -23.07
N ASP A 182 23.39 0.60 -22.65
CA ASP A 182 23.40 -0.83 -23.01
C ASP A 182 22.84 -1.76 -21.92
N ARG A 183 22.26 -1.24 -20.82
CA ARG A 183 21.69 -2.11 -19.77
C ARG A 183 20.40 -2.77 -20.27
N GLN A 184 20.49 -4.03 -20.65
CA GLN A 184 19.36 -4.88 -20.98
C GLN A 184 18.65 -5.37 -19.70
N LEU A 185 17.35 -5.56 -19.82
CA LEU A 185 16.54 -6.27 -18.83
C LEU A 185 16.23 -7.66 -19.37
N TYR A 186 16.12 -8.64 -18.48
CA TYR A 186 15.72 -9.99 -18.84
C TYR A 186 14.24 -10.24 -18.51
N LYS A 187 13.48 -10.71 -19.49
CA LYS A 187 12.12 -11.21 -19.35
C LYS A 187 12.14 -12.66 -18.87
N THR A 188 11.67 -12.93 -17.66
CA THR A 188 11.74 -14.30 -17.13
C THR A 188 10.62 -15.21 -17.66
N GLY A 189 9.49 -14.64 -18.07
CA GLY A 189 8.26 -15.39 -18.35
C GLY A 189 7.53 -15.91 -17.09
N ASP A 190 8.08 -15.68 -15.90
CA ASP A 190 7.49 -16.10 -14.64
C ASP A 190 6.51 -15.06 -14.11
N LEU A 191 5.34 -15.51 -13.66
CA LEU A 191 4.31 -14.66 -13.10
C LEU A 191 4.46 -14.53 -11.58
N ILE A 192 4.66 -13.30 -11.11
CA ILE A 192 4.84 -12.96 -9.71
C ILE A 192 3.95 -11.78 -9.30
N GLN A 193 3.97 -11.42 -8.02
CA GLN A 193 3.23 -10.31 -7.47
C GLN A 193 4.02 -9.70 -6.32
N TYR A 194 4.08 -8.37 -6.23
CA TYR A 194 4.53 -7.72 -4.99
C TYR A 194 3.50 -7.90 -3.90
N LYS A 195 3.91 -8.43 -2.75
CA LYS A 195 3.09 -8.48 -1.55
C LYS A 195 3.03 -7.10 -0.89
N ILE A 196 1.82 -6.62 -0.59
CA ILE A 196 1.58 -5.35 0.14
C ILE A 196 1.82 -5.53 1.65
N ASP A 197 1.61 -6.74 2.15
CA ASP A 197 1.60 -7.14 3.56
C ASP A 197 2.93 -7.73 4.06
N GLY A 198 3.87 -8.03 3.15
CA GLY A 198 5.09 -8.76 3.47
C GLY A 198 5.98 -8.06 4.51
N GLU A 199 6.02 -6.72 4.51
CA GLU A 199 6.74 -5.96 5.53
C GLU A 199 6.08 -6.04 6.90
N VAL A 200 4.76 -5.86 6.98
CA VAL A 200 4.03 -5.93 8.25
C VAL A 200 4.07 -7.34 8.83
N GLU A 201 3.87 -8.37 8.00
CA GLU A 201 4.01 -9.77 8.40
C GLU A 201 5.40 -10.05 8.98
N HIS A 202 6.46 -9.54 8.31
CA HIS A 202 7.84 -9.69 8.76
C HIS A 202 8.14 -8.96 10.09
N TYR A 203 7.81 -7.67 10.19
CA TYR A 203 8.03 -6.88 11.41
C TYR A 203 7.26 -7.45 12.60
N THR A 204 5.99 -7.77 12.38
CA THR A 204 5.15 -8.36 13.42
C THR A 204 5.76 -9.70 13.87
N TRP A 205 6.31 -10.51 12.95
CA TRP A 205 6.82 -11.85 13.25
C TRP A 205 8.11 -11.81 14.06
N GLN A 206 9.02 -10.89 13.72
CA GLN A 206 10.24 -10.68 14.48
C GLN A 206 9.97 -10.24 15.92
N ILE A 207 8.93 -9.43 16.12
CA ILE A 207 8.60 -8.84 17.43
C ILE A 207 7.75 -9.82 18.27
N PHE A 208 6.87 -10.61 17.64
CA PHE A 208 5.93 -11.45 18.38
C PHE A 208 6.64 -12.66 19.05
N PRO A 209 6.61 -12.77 20.38
CA PRO A 209 7.42 -13.77 21.08
C PRO A 209 6.96 -15.20 20.77
N ARG A 210 7.92 -16.04 20.36
CA ARG A 210 7.73 -17.48 20.08
C ARG A 210 6.76 -17.77 18.92
N ALA A 211 6.48 -16.78 18.06
CA ALA A 211 5.78 -17.02 16.80
C ALA A 211 6.58 -18.02 15.96
N ARG A 212 5.92 -19.11 15.57
CA ARG A 212 6.42 -20.08 14.58
C ARG A 212 6.12 -19.57 13.19
N ASP A 213 4.85 -19.21 12.98
CA ASP A 213 4.35 -18.67 11.71
C ASP A 213 3.43 -17.51 11.96
N MET A 214 3.34 -16.62 10.98
CA MET A 214 2.36 -15.56 10.97
C MET A 214 1.87 -15.26 9.57
N VAL A 215 0.59 -14.92 9.47
CA VAL A 215 -0.04 -14.39 8.27
C VAL A 215 -0.77 -13.12 8.66
N VAL A 216 -0.54 -12.02 7.96
CA VAL A 216 -1.25 -10.76 8.20
C VAL A 216 -2.19 -10.47 7.04
N GLU A 217 -3.47 -10.17 7.33
CA GLU A 217 -4.50 -9.96 6.31
C GLU A 217 -5.35 -8.73 6.61
N VAL A 218 -5.78 -8.04 5.55
CA VAL A 218 -6.84 -7.03 5.65
C VAL A 218 -8.19 -7.74 5.60
N VAL A 219 -8.99 -7.56 6.63
CA VAL A 219 -10.29 -8.22 6.81
C VAL A 219 -11.40 -7.16 6.87
N ALA A 220 -12.48 -7.41 6.13
CA ALA A 220 -13.73 -6.67 6.25
C ALA A 220 -14.69 -7.48 7.14
N PRO A 221 -15.04 -7.03 8.35
CA PRO A 221 -15.99 -7.74 9.20
C PRO A 221 -17.39 -7.81 8.57
N ASN A 222 -18.11 -8.91 8.79
CA ASN A 222 -19.48 -9.06 8.31
C ASN A 222 -20.50 -8.21 9.09
N GLU A 223 -20.15 -7.81 10.32
CA GLU A 223 -21.00 -6.95 11.15
C GLU A 223 -21.08 -5.52 10.60
N THR A 224 -22.30 -5.02 10.43
CA THR A 224 -22.58 -3.66 9.92
C THR A 224 -22.01 -2.59 10.85
N GLY A 225 -21.24 -1.65 10.29
CA GLY A 225 -20.69 -0.50 11.01
C GLY A 225 -19.21 -0.58 11.35
N ARG A 226 -18.53 -1.70 11.04
CA ARG A 226 -17.08 -1.84 11.22
C ARG A 226 -16.33 -1.54 9.93
N THR A 227 -15.16 -0.93 10.09
CA THR A 227 -14.22 -0.62 9.00
C THR A 227 -13.29 -1.80 8.72
N LEU A 228 -12.51 -1.70 7.63
CA LEU A 228 -11.44 -2.65 7.34
C LEU A 228 -10.44 -2.68 8.50
N MET A 229 -10.02 -3.88 8.88
CA MET A 229 -9.09 -4.10 9.98
C MET A 229 -7.95 -5.02 9.56
N LEU A 230 -6.77 -4.75 10.09
CA LEU A 230 -5.60 -5.61 9.90
C LEU A 230 -5.59 -6.70 10.96
N VAL A 231 -5.57 -7.96 10.54
CA VAL A 231 -5.63 -9.14 11.40
C VAL A 231 -4.35 -9.95 11.26
N ALA A 232 -3.64 -10.13 12.36
CA ALA A 232 -2.47 -10.98 12.46
C ALA A 232 -2.86 -12.36 12.98
N PHE A 233 -2.68 -13.39 12.16
CA PHE A 233 -2.89 -14.78 12.54
C PHE A 233 -1.58 -15.41 12.99
N VAL A 234 -1.48 -15.79 14.26
CA VAL A 234 -0.22 -16.19 14.90
C VAL A 234 -0.22 -17.67 15.24
N CYS A 235 0.68 -18.45 14.65
CA CYS A 235 0.93 -19.82 15.07
C CYS A 235 2.10 -19.84 16.05
N LEU A 236 1.90 -20.32 17.28
CA LEU A 236 2.97 -20.40 18.28
C LEU A 236 3.72 -21.74 18.23
N HIS A 237 4.98 -21.73 18.64
CA HIS A 237 5.70 -22.96 18.98
C HIS A 237 5.04 -23.62 20.20
N GLN A 238 4.27 -24.71 19.98
CA GLN A 238 3.61 -25.43 21.06
C GLN A 238 4.63 -26.06 22.04
N HIS A 239 4.37 -25.96 23.35
CA HIS A 239 4.91 -26.94 24.29
C HIS A 239 4.25 -28.30 23.99
N LYS A 240 5.03 -29.38 23.89
CA LYS A 240 4.55 -30.75 23.68
C LYS A 240 3.41 -31.08 24.67
N GLY A 241 2.15 -30.98 24.22
CA GLY A 241 0.98 -31.28 25.04
C GLY A 241 -0.33 -31.07 24.27
N ALA A 242 -1.08 -32.17 24.10
CA ALA A 242 -2.45 -32.27 23.59
C ALA A 242 -2.68 -31.95 22.09
N ARG A 243 -2.28 -32.88 21.21
CA ARG A 243 -3.03 -33.14 19.97
C ARG A 243 -4.36 -33.78 20.35
N ASP A 244 -5.43 -32.99 20.39
CA ASP A 244 -6.78 -33.54 20.24
C ASP A 244 -7.27 -33.13 18.83
N ASP A 245 -7.40 -34.13 17.96
CA ASP A 245 -7.52 -34.03 16.50
C ASP A 245 -9.00 -34.05 16.05
N LYS A 246 -9.90 -33.53 16.90
CA LYS A 246 -11.36 -33.71 16.75
C LYS A 246 -12.20 -32.44 16.60
N THR A 247 -11.60 -31.26 16.46
CA THR A 247 -12.35 -30.03 16.16
C THR A 247 -11.80 -29.33 14.93
N ASP A 248 -12.68 -28.94 13.99
CA ASP A 248 -12.37 -28.18 12.77
C ASP A 248 -12.13 -26.67 13.07
N ASP A 249 -11.87 -26.34 14.33
CA ASP A 249 -11.65 -24.98 14.80
C ASP A 249 -10.24 -24.50 14.41
N LEU A 250 -10.22 -23.51 13.50
CA LEU A 250 -9.01 -22.88 12.97
C LEU A 250 -8.23 -22.10 14.04
N LEU A 251 -8.96 -21.48 14.97
CA LEU A 251 -8.45 -20.63 16.03
C LEU A 251 -8.31 -21.41 17.35
N LEU A 252 -7.26 -21.11 18.11
CA LEU A 252 -7.13 -21.58 19.49
C LEU A 252 -7.95 -20.68 20.43
N ALA A 253 -8.36 -21.22 21.58
CA ALA A 253 -9.02 -20.43 22.60
C ALA A 253 -8.09 -19.31 23.13
N PRO A 254 -8.63 -18.15 23.52
CA PRO A 254 -7.84 -17.08 24.10
C PRO A 254 -7.23 -17.53 25.43
N THR A 255 -5.91 -17.39 25.57
CA THR A 255 -5.18 -17.67 26.82
C THR A 255 -4.54 -16.40 27.37
N ASP A 256 -4.39 -16.31 28.68
CA ASP A 256 -3.73 -15.16 29.33
C ASP A 256 -2.27 -15.00 28.87
N SER A 257 -1.60 -16.12 28.59
CA SER A 257 -0.25 -16.12 28.01
C SER A 257 -0.20 -15.50 26.61
N PHE A 258 -1.21 -15.75 25.77
CA PHE A 258 -1.29 -15.16 24.44
C PHE A 258 -1.64 -13.68 24.50
N ARG A 259 -2.57 -13.29 25.38
CA ARG A 259 -2.87 -11.88 25.67
C ARG A 259 -1.62 -11.11 26.13
N ALA A 260 -0.85 -11.66 27.06
CA ALA A 260 0.39 -11.03 27.51
C ALA A 260 1.42 -10.88 26.37
N ALA A 261 1.51 -11.86 25.47
CA ALA A 261 2.36 -11.78 24.28
C ALA A 261 1.90 -10.69 23.30
N ILE A 262 0.60 -10.54 23.07
CA ILE A 262 0.04 -9.44 22.26
C ILE A 262 0.43 -8.10 22.87
N GLN A 263 0.22 -7.92 24.18
CA GLN A 263 0.53 -6.65 24.85
C GLN A 263 2.00 -6.26 24.73
N ALA A 264 2.91 -7.23 24.90
CA ALA A 264 4.34 -7.00 24.70
C ALA A 264 4.67 -6.63 23.25
N ALA A 265 4.09 -7.35 22.27
CA ALA A 265 4.33 -7.12 20.85
C ALA A 265 3.77 -5.76 20.38
N GLU A 266 2.56 -5.39 20.78
CA GLU A 266 1.94 -4.11 20.44
C GLU A 266 2.79 -2.92 20.90
N SER A 267 3.30 -2.96 22.14
CA SER A 267 4.13 -1.88 22.68
C SER A 267 5.37 -1.64 21.81
N THR A 268 6.01 -2.70 21.33
CA THR A 268 7.19 -2.59 20.46
C THR A 268 6.83 -2.22 19.03
N LEU A 269 5.68 -2.68 18.51
CA LEU A 269 5.23 -2.36 17.15
C LEU A 269 4.89 -0.87 16.99
N TYR A 270 4.25 -0.24 17.98
CA TYR A 270 3.95 1.20 17.92
C TYR A 270 5.21 2.08 17.89
N ASP A 271 6.34 1.60 18.42
CA ASP A 271 7.63 2.28 18.36
C ASP A 271 8.39 2.02 17.04
N ALA A 272 8.13 0.86 16.40
CA ALA A 272 8.88 0.40 15.23
C ALA A 272 8.23 0.76 13.89
N ILE A 273 6.89 0.80 13.80
CA ILE A 273 6.14 1.03 12.56
C ILE A 273 5.01 2.05 12.76
N PRO A 274 4.56 2.74 11.69
CA PRO A 274 3.41 3.64 11.78
C PRO A 274 2.16 2.95 12.35
N SER A 275 1.37 3.66 13.14
CA SER A 275 0.21 3.10 13.87
C SER A 275 -0.83 2.39 12.98
N TYR A 276 -0.98 2.80 11.73
CA TYR A 276 -1.90 2.18 10.77
C TYR A 276 -1.38 0.84 10.21
N MET A 277 -0.10 0.51 10.40
CA MET A 277 0.51 -0.77 10.05
C MET A 277 0.49 -1.77 11.21
N VAL A 278 0.14 -1.34 12.43
CA VAL A 278 0.02 -2.25 13.58
C VAL A 278 -1.29 -3.04 13.46
N PRO A 279 -1.26 -4.39 13.48
CA PRO A 279 -2.47 -5.20 13.43
C PRO A 279 -3.45 -4.82 14.55
N ALA A 280 -4.72 -4.60 14.19
CA ALA A 280 -5.75 -4.26 15.16
C ALA A 280 -6.19 -5.49 15.98
N VAL A 281 -6.00 -6.70 15.44
CA VAL A 281 -6.37 -7.96 16.10
C VAL A 281 -5.33 -9.03 15.85
N PHE A 282 -5.02 -9.78 16.91
CA PHE A 282 -4.15 -10.95 16.88
C PHE A 282 -4.97 -12.20 17.21
N LEU A 283 -4.95 -13.19 16.32
CA LEU A 283 -5.71 -14.44 16.48
C LEU A 283 -4.74 -15.64 16.53
N PRO A 284 -4.78 -16.48 17.57
CA PRO A 284 -3.90 -17.62 17.66
C PRO A 284 -4.41 -18.74 16.74
N LEU A 285 -3.56 -19.17 15.80
CA LEU A 285 -3.83 -20.30 14.92
C LEU A 285 -3.32 -21.60 15.53
N ARG A 286 -4.07 -22.67 15.28
CA ARG A 286 -3.57 -24.03 15.53
C ARG A 286 -2.47 -24.41 14.56
N ASN A 287 -2.69 -24.15 13.27
CA ASN A 287 -1.74 -24.30 12.16
C ASN A 287 -2.17 -23.33 11.04
N VAL A 288 -1.23 -22.91 10.18
CA VAL A 288 -1.56 -22.13 8.98
C VAL A 288 -2.32 -23.01 7.99
N PRO A 289 -3.55 -22.66 7.57
CA PRO A 289 -4.32 -23.46 6.63
C PRO A 289 -3.67 -23.39 5.24
N LEU A 290 -3.61 -24.52 4.55
CA LEU A 290 -3.07 -24.63 3.19
C LEU A 290 -4.18 -24.97 2.20
N SER A 291 -4.10 -24.38 1.01
CA SER A 291 -4.92 -24.70 -0.14
C SER A 291 -4.52 -26.04 -0.76
N ALA A 292 -5.32 -26.55 -1.71
CA ALA A 292 -4.98 -27.75 -2.48
C ALA A 292 -3.63 -27.68 -3.21
N THR A 293 -3.10 -26.47 -3.44
CA THR A 293 -1.80 -26.24 -4.07
C THR A 293 -0.63 -26.19 -3.07
N GLY A 294 -0.90 -26.39 -1.77
CA GLY A 294 0.10 -26.30 -0.71
C GLY A 294 0.47 -24.86 -0.29
N LYS A 295 -0.11 -23.83 -0.91
CA LYS A 295 0.03 -22.42 -0.52
C LYS A 295 -0.93 -22.06 0.62
N THR A 296 -0.61 -21.04 1.43
CA THR A 296 -1.51 -20.47 2.45
C THR A 296 -2.91 -20.20 1.90
N ASP A 297 -3.94 -20.74 2.54
CA ASP A 297 -5.33 -20.45 2.23
C ASP A 297 -5.78 -19.15 2.94
N GLN A 298 -5.27 -18.03 2.42
CA GLN A 298 -5.61 -16.70 2.90
C GLN A 298 -7.11 -16.41 2.80
N ARG A 299 -7.80 -17.00 1.81
CA ARG A 299 -9.25 -16.84 1.67
C ARG A 299 -9.99 -17.47 2.84
N ARG A 300 -9.58 -18.67 3.27
CA ARG A 300 -10.14 -19.33 4.47
C ARG A 300 -9.90 -18.48 5.73
N LEU A 301 -8.70 -17.93 5.89
CA LEU A 301 -8.36 -17.04 7.02
C LEU A 301 -9.24 -15.78 7.04
N ARG A 302 -9.31 -15.05 5.93
CA ARG A 302 -10.14 -13.83 5.81
C ARG A 302 -11.61 -14.11 6.09
N ASN A 303 -12.17 -15.17 5.50
CA ASN A 303 -13.58 -15.54 5.71
C ASN A 303 -13.88 -15.89 7.16
N HIS A 304 -12.96 -16.61 7.82
CA HIS A 304 -13.14 -17.01 9.21
C HIS A 304 -13.04 -15.81 10.16
N ALA A 305 -12.09 -14.91 9.95
CA ALA A 305 -11.98 -13.68 10.75
C ALA A 305 -13.15 -12.72 10.51
N ALA A 306 -13.61 -12.58 9.26
CA ALA A 306 -14.76 -11.74 8.93
C ALA A 306 -16.07 -12.20 9.62
N ALA A 307 -16.18 -13.50 9.91
CA ALA A 307 -17.34 -14.09 10.57
C ALA A 307 -17.30 -14.02 12.11
N LEU A 308 -16.20 -13.55 12.72
CA LEU A 308 -16.10 -13.45 14.18
C LEU A 308 -16.96 -12.30 14.70
N SER A 309 -17.68 -12.56 15.80
CA SER A 309 -18.42 -11.52 16.51
C SER A 309 -17.47 -10.55 17.23
N TYR A 310 -17.95 -9.33 17.50
CA TYR A 310 -17.20 -8.38 18.32
C TYR A 310 -16.75 -8.95 19.66
N ALA A 311 -17.65 -9.62 20.38
CA ALA A 311 -17.35 -10.20 21.68
C ALA A 311 -16.25 -11.26 21.61
N THR A 312 -16.22 -12.05 20.52
CA THR A 312 -15.16 -13.04 20.29
C THR A 312 -13.82 -12.36 20.05
N ILE A 313 -13.79 -11.31 19.21
CA ILE A 313 -12.55 -10.55 18.94
C ILE A 313 -12.00 -9.90 20.22
N GLU A 314 -12.85 -9.23 21.00
CA GLU A 314 -12.48 -8.63 22.28
C GLU A 314 -11.94 -9.70 23.25
N SER A 315 -12.50 -10.92 23.19
CA SER A 315 -12.00 -12.02 24.01
C SER A 315 -10.57 -12.44 23.69
N TYR A 316 -9.92 -11.97 22.62
CA TYR A 316 -8.49 -12.21 22.39
C TYR A 316 -7.59 -11.06 22.84
N HIS A 317 -8.17 -9.90 23.18
CA HIS A 317 -7.40 -8.69 23.46
C HIS A 317 -6.89 -8.65 24.92
N PRO A 318 -5.71 -8.08 25.20
CA PRO A 318 -5.20 -7.92 26.57
C PRO A 318 -6.15 -7.16 27.51
N SER A 319 -6.89 -6.17 26.98
CA SER A 319 -7.85 -5.36 27.76
C SER A 319 -9.19 -6.03 28.07
N ALA A 320 -9.41 -7.30 27.68
CA ALA A 320 -10.59 -8.04 28.14
C ALA A 320 -10.54 -8.35 29.65
N ILE A 321 -9.37 -8.18 30.28
CA ILE A 321 -9.24 -8.08 31.73
C ILE A 321 -9.84 -6.72 32.13
N ALA A 322 -11.09 -6.72 32.62
CA ALA A 322 -11.85 -5.59 33.15
C ALA A 322 -11.33 -4.20 32.72
N LYS A 323 -11.81 -3.70 31.56
CA LYS A 323 -11.43 -2.38 31.03
C LYS A 323 -11.51 -1.30 32.11
N ARG A 324 -10.41 -0.56 32.32
CA ARG A 324 -10.42 0.62 33.18
C ARG A 324 -11.33 1.65 32.56
N GLN A 325 -12.43 1.97 33.24
CA GLN A 325 -13.37 2.99 32.76
C GLN A 325 -12.77 4.40 32.94
N PRO A 326 -13.05 5.35 32.04
CA PRO A 326 -12.81 6.77 32.23
C PRO A 326 -13.30 7.27 33.59
N THR A 327 -12.45 7.99 34.32
CA THR A 327 -12.82 8.52 35.66
C THR A 327 -12.72 10.04 35.72
N THR A 328 -11.89 10.67 34.89
CA THR A 328 -11.76 12.14 34.86
C THR A 328 -12.80 12.78 33.94
N PRO A 329 -13.22 14.04 34.18
CA PRO A 329 -14.16 14.74 33.30
C PRO A 329 -13.66 14.84 31.84
N ALA A 330 -12.35 15.01 31.66
CA ALA A 330 -11.69 15.06 30.36
C ALA A 330 -11.78 13.71 29.64
N GLU A 331 -11.48 12.61 30.34
CA GLU A 331 -11.62 11.26 29.78
C GLU A 331 -13.08 10.96 29.41
N CYS A 332 -14.05 11.26 30.27
CA CYS A 332 -15.48 11.02 29.98
C CYS A 332 -15.98 11.84 28.78
N THR A 333 -15.51 13.08 28.65
CA THR A 333 -15.84 13.94 27.49
C THR A 333 -15.28 13.34 26.20
N LEU A 334 -14.01 12.91 26.23
CA LEU A 334 -13.37 12.29 25.08
C LEU A 334 -14.00 10.94 24.72
N GLN A 335 -14.37 10.14 25.70
CA GLN A 335 -15.09 8.87 25.53
C GLN A 335 -16.42 9.07 24.79
N ALA A 336 -17.20 10.09 25.18
CA ALA A 336 -18.45 10.42 24.51
C ALA A 336 -18.24 10.87 23.05
N LEU A 337 -17.19 11.66 22.80
CA LEU A 337 -16.82 12.07 21.44
C LEU A 337 -16.39 10.89 20.57
N TRP A 338 -15.59 9.98 21.12
CA TRP A 338 -15.15 8.76 20.42
C TRP A 338 -16.34 7.84 20.13
N ALA A 339 -17.23 7.62 21.10
CA ALA A 339 -18.45 6.84 20.93
C ALA A 339 -19.30 7.37 19.76
N GLN A 340 -19.47 8.69 19.69
CA GLN A 340 -20.21 9.35 18.61
C GLN A 340 -19.52 9.20 17.24
N VAL A 341 -18.20 9.37 17.17
CA VAL A 341 -17.46 9.38 15.91
C VAL A 341 -17.24 7.97 15.36
N LEU A 342 -16.94 7.02 16.23
CA LEU A 342 -16.66 5.63 15.89
C LEU A 342 -17.93 4.77 15.83
N ASN A 343 -19.07 5.30 16.28
CA ASN A 343 -20.34 4.60 16.36
C ASN A 343 -20.25 3.31 17.21
N ILE A 344 -19.62 3.44 18.37
CA ILE A 344 -19.42 2.37 19.36
C ILE A 344 -20.09 2.78 20.67
N PRO A 345 -20.78 1.87 21.38
CA PRO A 345 -21.34 2.16 22.70
C PRO A 345 -20.29 2.69 23.68
N THR A 346 -20.63 3.75 24.43
CA THR A 346 -19.70 4.44 25.34
C THR A 346 -19.07 3.50 26.36
N ASP A 347 -19.83 2.53 26.88
CA ASP A 347 -19.41 1.52 27.85
C ASP A 347 -18.37 0.53 27.33
N HIS A 348 -18.24 0.40 26.00
CA HIS A 348 -17.21 -0.43 25.36
C HIS A 348 -15.86 0.29 25.20
N ILE A 349 -15.78 1.60 25.50
CA ILE A 349 -14.56 2.40 25.35
C ILE A 349 -13.89 2.58 26.72
N GLY A 350 -12.74 1.95 26.91
CA GLY A 350 -11.90 2.09 28.11
C GLY A 350 -10.95 3.29 28.05
N ALA A 351 -10.45 3.69 29.22
CA ALA A 351 -9.48 4.78 29.35
C ALA A 351 -8.10 4.45 28.73
N ASP A 352 -7.77 3.17 28.60
CA ASP A 352 -6.53 2.69 27.98
C ASP A 352 -6.72 2.23 26.53
N ASP A 353 -7.93 2.39 25.97
CA ASP A 353 -8.20 2.02 24.59
C ASP A 353 -7.60 3.04 23.61
N SER A 354 -7.20 2.54 22.44
CA SER A 354 -6.64 3.35 21.37
C SER A 354 -7.69 3.71 20.32
N PHE A 355 -7.68 4.96 19.85
CA PHE A 355 -8.60 5.48 18.82
C PHE A 355 -8.58 4.62 17.56
N PHE A 356 -7.38 4.29 17.08
CA PHE A 356 -7.19 3.51 15.85
C PHE A 356 -7.59 2.04 16.03
N ARG A 357 -7.38 1.47 17.23
CA ARG A 357 -7.81 0.09 17.52
C ARG A 357 -9.32 -0.06 17.55
N LEU A 358 -10.03 0.99 17.95
CA LEU A 358 -11.49 1.05 17.91
C LEU A 358 -12.03 1.33 16.48
N GLY A 359 -11.20 1.23 15.44
CA GLY A 359 -11.59 1.41 14.04
C GLY A 359 -11.55 2.85 13.56
N GLY A 360 -10.96 3.77 14.34
CA GLY A 360 -10.71 5.13 13.92
C GLY A 360 -9.67 5.21 12.81
N ASP A 361 -9.91 6.06 11.81
CA ASP A 361 -8.98 6.38 10.74
C ASP A 361 -8.75 7.91 10.67
N SER A 362 -8.06 8.39 9.63
CA SER A 362 -7.82 9.83 9.44
C SER A 362 -9.13 10.62 9.23
N ILE A 363 -10.15 10.02 8.62
CA ILE A 363 -11.46 10.66 8.41
C ILE A 363 -12.22 10.75 9.74
N ALA A 364 -12.19 9.69 10.55
CA ALA A 364 -12.73 9.68 11.90
C ALA A 364 -12.02 10.72 12.78
N ALA A 365 -10.69 10.84 12.70
CA ALA A 365 -9.94 11.86 13.44
C ALA A 365 -10.33 13.29 12.99
N MET A 366 -10.55 13.53 11.69
CA MET A 366 -11.08 14.81 11.19
C MET A 366 -12.49 15.11 11.72
N ARG A 367 -13.36 14.09 11.76
CA ARG A 367 -14.71 14.22 12.35
C ARG A 367 -14.64 14.50 13.85
N LEU A 368 -13.75 13.81 14.57
CA LEU A 368 -13.50 14.04 16.00
C LEU A 368 -13.09 15.49 16.25
N ALA A 369 -12.10 16.00 15.52
CA ALA A 369 -11.68 17.39 15.62
C ALA A 369 -12.83 18.38 15.33
N ALA A 370 -13.66 18.09 14.32
CA ALA A 370 -14.80 18.95 13.96
C ALA A 370 -15.91 18.94 15.04
N VAL A 371 -16.26 17.77 15.58
CA VAL A 371 -17.29 17.64 16.64
C VAL A 371 -16.78 18.24 17.95
N ALA A 372 -15.55 17.97 18.33
CA ALA A 372 -14.90 18.54 19.51
C ALA A 372 -14.87 20.07 19.44
N ARG A 373 -14.54 20.64 18.28
CA ARG A 373 -14.53 22.09 18.06
C ARG A 373 -15.91 22.72 18.28
N LYS A 374 -16.99 22.07 17.86
CA LYS A 374 -18.38 22.53 18.12
C LYS A 374 -18.72 22.56 19.62
N GLN A 375 -18.04 21.75 20.43
CA GLN A 375 -18.18 21.73 21.89
C GLN A 375 -17.16 22.64 22.60
N GLY A 376 -16.44 23.49 21.86
CA GLY A 376 -15.43 24.40 22.44
C GLY A 376 -14.15 23.69 22.88
N LEU A 377 -13.81 22.55 22.26
CA LEU A 377 -12.58 21.80 22.55
C LEU A 377 -11.57 21.93 21.40
N GLY A 378 -10.32 22.25 21.74
CA GLY A 378 -9.22 22.48 20.81
C GLY A 378 -8.51 21.22 20.33
N LEU A 379 -9.24 20.17 19.96
CA LEU A 379 -8.63 18.93 19.44
C LEU A 379 -8.24 19.06 17.97
N THR A 380 -7.03 18.62 17.63
CA THR A 380 -6.56 18.53 16.25
C THR A 380 -6.41 17.07 15.81
N VAL A 381 -6.39 16.87 14.49
CA VAL A 381 -6.08 15.56 13.91
C VAL A 381 -4.70 15.09 14.34
N ALA A 382 -3.72 16.00 14.41
CA ALA A 382 -2.35 15.68 14.84
C ALA A 382 -2.33 15.11 16.26
N ASP A 383 -3.11 15.67 17.18
CA ASP A 383 -3.20 15.16 18.55
C ASP A 383 -3.72 13.72 18.61
N THR A 384 -4.66 13.35 17.72
CA THR A 384 -5.18 11.97 17.67
C THR A 384 -4.10 10.96 17.29
N PHE A 385 -3.17 11.34 16.42
CA PHE A 385 -2.03 10.49 16.03
C PHE A 385 -0.92 10.49 17.08
N GLN A 386 -0.67 11.63 17.71
CA GLN A 386 0.37 11.78 18.72
C GLN A 386 -0.01 11.12 20.06
N TYR A 387 -1.29 11.15 20.41
CA TYR A 387 -1.85 10.62 21.65
C TYR A 387 -3.00 9.67 21.33
N PRO A 388 -2.70 8.45 20.82
CA PRO A 388 -3.75 7.55 20.34
C PRO A 388 -4.54 6.90 21.49
N ILE A 389 -4.07 6.95 22.73
CA ILE A 389 -4.72 6.33 23.92
C ILE A 389 -5.61 7.35 24.62
N LEU A 390 -6.85 6.97 24.95
CA LEU A 390 -7.86 7.88 25.48
C LEU A 390 -7.38 8.68 26.69
N CYS A 391 -6.80 8.03 27.71
CA CYS A 391 -6.34 8.73 28.91
C CYS A 391 -5.18 9.69 28.64
N GLN A 392 -4.29 9.36 27.69
CA GLN A 392 -3.19 10.24 27.31
C GLN A 392 -3.71 11.43 26.50
N TYR A 393 -4.65 11.19 25.60
CA TYR A 393 -5.27 12.25 24.79
C TYR A 393 -6.13 13.19 25.65
N ALA A 394 -6.81 12.66 26.67
CA ALA A 394 -7.55 13.47 27.63
C ALA A 394 -6.67 14.53 28.34
N LEU A 395 -5.36 14.27 28.49
CA LEU A 395 -4.42 15.22 29.10
C LEU A 395 -4.09 16.42 28.19
N THR A 396 -4.39 16.35 26.90
CA THR A 396 -4.09 17.43 25.94
C THR A 396 -5.28 18.32 25.65
N ILE A 397 -6.45 18.00 26.22
CA ILE A 397 -7.67 18.78 26.05
C ILE A 397 -7.45 20.19 26.59
N SER A 398 -7.52 21.15 25.68
CA SER A 398 -7.42 22.57 25.96
C SER A 398 -8.53 23.32 25.20
N PRO A 399 -8.91 24.53 25.64
CA PRO A 399 -9.80 25.37 24.84
C PRO A 399 -9.21 25.65 23.45
N PRO A 400 -10.03 26.00 22.44
CA PRO A 400 -9.57 26.21 21.08
C PRO A 400 -8.52 27.32 21.08
N ARG A 401 -7.40 27.11 20.40
CA ARG A 401 -6.31 28.10 20.31
C ARG A 401 -6.70 29.40 19.58
N PHE A 402 -7.89 29.47 18.99
CA PHE A 402 -8.39 30.61 18.24
C PHE A 402 -9.85 30.92 18.63
N ASP A 403 -10.07 32.07 19.28
CA ASP A 403 -11.37 32.73 19.33
C ASP A 403 -11.69 33.27 17.92
N LEU A 404 -12.32 32.45 17.09
CA LEU A 404 -12.90 32.90 15.85
C LEU A 404 -14.41 32.94 16.05
N ASP A 405 -14.96 34.14 16.19
CA ASP A 405 -16.39 34.40 16.03
C ASP A 405 -16.77 34.04 14.58
N PHE A 406 -17.22 32.79 14.37
CA PHE A 406 -17.67 32.28 13.07
C PHE A 406 -19.03 32.85 12.63
N ALA A 407 -19.56 33.85 13.35
CA ALA A 407 -20.95 34.26 13.23
C ALA A 407 -21.22 35.28 12.11
N SER A 408 -20.22 35.91 11.50
CA SER A 408 -20.44 36.84 10.39
C SER A 408 -19.66 36.43 9.14
N GLU A 409 -20.38 36.04 8.10
CA GLU A 409 -19.80 35.98 6.76
C GLU A 409 -19.29 37.38 6.38
N PRO A 410 -18.06 37.50 5.82
CA PRO A 410 -17.54 38.77 5.38
C PRO A 410 -18.47 39.38 4.33
N ALA A 411 -18.66 40.70 4.39
CA ALA A 411 -19.47 41.38 3.38
C ALA A 411 -18.80 41.26 2.00
N PRO A 412 -19.57 41.25 0.90
CA PRO A 412 -18.99 41.19 -0.43
C PRO A 412 -17.91 42.23 -0.65
N PHE A 413 -16.81 41.82 -1.27
CA PHE A 413 -15.62 42.61 -1.55
C PHE A 413 -14.85 43.12 -0.33
N SER A 414 -15.25 42.78 0.91
CA SER A 414 -14.62 43.34 2.12
C SER A 414 -13.21 42.84 2.39
N LEU A 415 -12.80 41.73 1.76
CA LEU A 415 -11.45 41.16 1.89
C LEU A 415 -10.49 41.65 0.80
N LEU A 416 -10.95 42.49 -0.14
CA LEU A 416 -10.06 43.12 -1.11
C LEU A 416 -9.22 44.22 -0.44
N PRO A 417 -7.96 44.41 -0.88
CA PRO A 417 -7.13 45.52 -0.43
C PRO A 417 -7.80 46.88 -0.70
N ALA A 418 -7.84 47.76 0.31
CA ALA A 418 -8.37 49.10 0.18
C ALA A 418 -7.31 50.11 -0.31
N PRO A 419 -7.71 51.21 -0.98
CA PRO A 419 -9.03 51.46 -1.57
C PRO A 419 -9.11 50.74 -2.93
N LYS A 420 -10.28 50.64 -3.56
CA LYS A 420 -10.49 50.30 -5.00
C LYS A 420 -11.21 48.96 -5.29
N SER A 421 -12.31 48.63 -4.62
CA SER A 421 -13.25 47.66 -5.21
C SER A 421 -13.58 48.00 -6.68
N ASP A 422 -13.85 49.28 -6.97
CA ASP A 422 -14.21 49.74 -8.32
C ASP A 422 -13.04 49.72 -9.32
N THR A 423 -11.81 50.01 -8.87
CA THR A 423 -10.63 50.06 -9.74
C THR A 423 -9.96 48.70 -9.89
N PHE A 424 -10.17 47.79 -8.93
CA PHE A 424 -9.80 46.39 -9.02
C PHE A 424 -10.70 45.65 -10.00
N LEU A 425 -12.02 45.87 -9.94
CA LEU A 425 -12.96 45.37 -10.93
C LEU A 425 -12.64 45.90 -12.34
N ALA A 426 -12.25 47.18 -12.48
CA ALA A 426 -11.79 47.74 -13.76
C ALA A 426 -10.51 47.10 -14.34
N GLN A 427 -9.71 46.37 -13.54
CA GLN A 427 -8.55 45.61 -14.04
C GLN A 427 -8.91 44.24 -14.60
N ILE A 428 -10.13 43.76 -14.34
CA ILE A 428 -10.63 42.46 -14.86
C ILE A 428 -10.99 42.59 -16.35
N ASP A 429 -11.29 43.81 -16.80
CA ASP A 429 -11.80 44.14 -18.15
C ASP A 429 -10.78 43.95 -19.31
N PRO A 430 -9.46 44.27 -19.22
CA PRO A 430 -8.62 44.31 -20.43
C PRO A 430 -7.90 43.01 -20.83
N LEU A 431 -7.88 41.96 -20.01
CA LEU A 431 -7.01 40.78 -20.27
C LEU A 431 -7.72 39.57 -20.90
N HIS A 432 -9.04 39.42 -20.75
CA HIS A 432 -9.71 38.16 -21.14
C HIS A 432 -11.06 38.29 -21.87
N HIS A 433 -11.68 39.48 -21.97
CA HIS A 433 -12.95 39.71 -22.70
C HIS A 433 -14.15 38.81 -22.32
N THR A 434 -14.09 38.05 -21.22
CA THR A 434 -15.11 37.03 -20.88
C THR A 434 -16.13 37.50 -19.85
N TRP A 435 -15.75 38.38 -18.92
CA TRP A 435 -16.58 38.76 -17.76
C TRP A 435 -16.62 40.27 -17.57
N HIS A 436 -17.81 40.82 -17.34
CA HIS A 436 -18.02 42.22 -16.98
C HIS A 436 -18.15 42.37 -15.47
N ASN A 437 -17.98 43.59 -14.96
CA ASN A 437 -18.10 43.88 -13.52
C ASN A 437 -19.47 43.48 -12.94
N GLU A 438 -20.53 43.56 -13.75
CA GLU A 438 -21.89 43.17 -13.38
C GLU A 438 -22.04 41.64 -13.20
N ASP A 439 -21.14 40.85 -13.78
CA ASP A 439 -21.14 39.39 -13.66
C ASP A 439 -20.49 38.92 -12.35
N ILE A 440 -19.78 39.80 -11.64
CA ILE A 440 -19.00 39.44 -10.45
C ILE A 440 -19.83 39.68 -9.19
N VAL A 441 -20.11 38.59 -8.47
CA VAL A 441 -20.85 38.58 -7.22
C VAL A 441 -19.96 38.97 -6.05
N ASP A 442 -18.71 38.51 -6.05
CA ASP A 442 -17.74 38.75 -4.98
C ASP A 442 -16.31 38.50 -5.47
N ALA A 443 -15.31 39.03 -4.77
CA ALA A 443 -13.90 38.77 -5.04
C ALA A 443 -13.03 38.82 -3.79
N PHE A 444 -12.01 37.95 -3.76
CA PHE A 444 -11.11 37.81 -2.62
C PHE A 444 -9.66 37.52 -3.06
N PRO A 445 -8.66 37.81 -2.20
CA PRO A 445 -7.30 37.30 -2.40
C PRO A 445 -7.28 35.77 -2.47
N THR A 446 -6.40 35.20 -3.28
CA THR A 446 -6.15 33.75 -3.24
C THR A 446 -5.33 33.36 -2.03
N THR A 447 -5.54 32.16 -1.50
CA THR A 447 -4.52 31.52 -0.64
C THR A 447 -3.24 31.26 -1.44
N LYS A 448 -2.10 31.08 -0.76
CA LYS A 448 -0.81 30.78 -1.42
C LYS A 448 -0.90 29.58 -2.37
N ILE A 449 -1.58 28.53 -1.92
CA ILE A 449 -1.77 27.29 -2.69
C ILE A 449 -2.67 27.55 -3.92
N GLN A 450 -3.75 28.32 -3.77
CA GLN A 450 -4.60 28.68 -4.90
C GLN A 450 -3.87 29.51 -5.95
N ALA A 451 -3.01 30.47 -5.55
CA ALA A 451 -2.20 31.24 -6.48
C ALA A 451 -1.23 30.37 -7.29
N GLU A 452 -0.58 29.41 -6.62
CA GLU A 452 0.32 28.43 -7.25
C GLU A 452 -0.43 27.52 -8.23
N TYR A 453 -1.59 26.98 -7.83
CA TYR A 453 -2.36 26.15 -8.75
C TYR A 453 -2.93 26.93 -9.93
N ALA A 454 -3.38 28.17 -9.72
CA ALA A 454 -3.93 29.02 -10.78
C ALA A 454 -2.89 29.36 -11.85
N THR A 455 -1.61 29.36 -11.49
CA THR A 455 -0.50 29.62 -12.43
C THR A 455 0.09 28.36 -13.07
N SER A 456 -0.21 27.16 -12.53
CA SER A 456 0.33 25.88 -13.02
C SER A 456 -0.53 25.21 -14.11
N TYR A 457 -1.74 25.70 -14.36
CA TYR A 457 -2.67 25.18 -15.39
C TYR A 457 -3.04 23.69 -15.25
N LEU A 458 -2.93 23.12 -14.05
CA LEU A 458 -3.20 21.72 -13.83
C LEU A 458 -4.72 21.45 -13.81
N CYS A 459 -5.17 20.58 -14.71
CA CYS A 459 -6.54 20.07 -14.75
C CYS A 459 -6.58 18.56 -14.45
N ASN A 460 -7.56 18.16 -13.63
CA ASN A 460 -7.95 16.78 -13.41
C ASN A 460 -9.08 16.39 -14.36
N TYR A 461 -9.02 15.16 -14.86
CA TYR A 461 -10.06 14.57 -15.69
C TYR A 461 -10.59 13.31 -15.02
N LEU A 462 -11.89 13.29 -14.71
CA LEU A 462 -12.58 12.10 -14.23
C LEU A 462 -13.40 11.51 -15.38
N LEU A 463 -13.22 10.22 -15.62
CA LEU A 463 -13.91 9.46 -16.65
C LEU A 463 -14.93 8.55 -15.99
N VAL A 464 -16.22 8.81 -16.22
CA VAL A 464 -17.32 8.02 -15.66
C VAL A 464 -18.03 7.29 -16.78
N ASN A 465 -18.00 5.96 -16.74
CA ASN A 465 -18.76 5.15 -17.68
C ASN A 465 -20.22 5.12 -17.26
N ILE A 466 -21.13 5.49 -18.18
CA ILE A 466 -22.57 5.54 -17.94
C ILE A 466 -23.25 4.55 -18.88
N PRO A 467 -23.65 3.37 -18.37
CA PRO A 467 -24.42 2.41 -19.15
C PRO A 467 -25.89 2.86 -19.26
N GLY A 468 -26.51 2.63 -20.41
CA GLY A 468 -27.93 2.91 -20.65
C GLY A 468 -28.18 4.26 -21.34
N ALA A 469 -29.46 4.55 -21.61
CA ALA A 469 -29.86 5.77 -22.30
C ALA A 469 -29.69 7.00 -21.42
N ILE A 470 -29.12 8.06 -22.00
CA ILE A 470 -28.96 9.36 -21.37
C ILE A 470 -29.87 10.37 -22.05
N ASP A 471 -30.58 11.14 -21.23
CA ASP A 471 -31.26 12.35 -21.63
C ASP A 471 -30.26 13.53 -21.52
N PRO A 472 -29.80 14.09 -22.65
CA PRO A 472 -28.78 15.15 -22.64
C PRO A 472 -29.30 16.45 -22.00
N ASP A 473 -30.58 16.76 -22.13
CA ASP A 473 -31.17 17.98 -21.58
C ASP A 473 -31.24 17.88 -20.05
N ARG A 474 -31.60 16.70 -19.54
CA ARG A 474 -31.57 16.43 -18.10
C ARG A 474 -30.16 16.48 -17.53
N LEU A 475 -29.16 15.99 -18.27
CA LEU A 475 -27.75 16.05 -17.84
C LEU A 475 -27.22 17.49 -17.84
N GLN A 476 -27.59 18.30 -18.84
CA GLN A 476 -27.28 19.72 -18.89
C GLN A 476 -27.92 20.48 -17.71
N ALA A 477 -29.19 20.20 -17.38
CA ALA A 477 -29.86 20.80 -16.23
C ALA A 477 -29.16 20.44 -14.90
N ALA A 478 -28.73 19.19 -14.76
CA ALA A 478 -27.98 18.75 -13.58
C ALA A 478 -26.61 19.45 -13.46
N TYR A 479 -25.91 19.63 -14.58
CA TYR A 479 -24.66 20.40 -14.64
C TYR A 479 -24.87 21.84 -14.16
N GLN A 480 -25.93 22.50 -14.65
CA GLN A 480 -26.27 23.85 -14.25
C GLN A 480 -26.59 23.95 -12.75
N SER A 481 -27.45 23.08 -12.22
CA SER A 481 -27.78 23.06 -10.79
C SER A 481 -26.56 22.82 -9.90
N LEU A 482 -25.58 22.02 -10.34
CA LEU A 482 -24.35 21.78 -9.61
C LEU A 482 -23.50 23.06 -9.51
N ALA A 483 -23.35 23.79 -10.62
CA ALA A 483 -22.61 25.04 -10.66
C ALA A 483 -23.30 26.15 -9.84
N GLU A 484 -24.64 26.24 -9.88
CA GLU A 484 -25.41 27.18 -9.07
C GLU A 484 -25.23 26.93 -7.57
N ARG A 485 -25.32 25.66 -7.14
CA ARG A 485 -25.21 25.22 -5.75
C ARG A 485 -23.82 25.46 -5.14
N HIS A 486 -22.76 25.33 -5.94
CA HIS A 486 -21.39 25.34 -5.43
C HIS A 486 -20.60 26.53 -5.99
N ILE A 487 -20.44 27.58 -5.18
CA ILE A 487 -19.72 28.82 -5.56
C ILE A 487 -18.34 28.55 -6.19
N LYS A 488 -17.63 27.51 -5.71
CA LYS A 488 -16.30 27.11 -6.19
C LYS A 488 -16.28 26.73 -7.66
N LEU A 489 -17.37 26.18 -8.19
CA LEU A 489 -17.49 25.82 -9.61
C LEU A 489 -17.73 27.04 -10.51
N ARG A 490 -18.06 28.20 -9.91
CA ARG A 490 -18.21 29.50 -10.55
C ARG A 490 -17.14 30.50 -10.06
N THR A 491 -16.07 30.01 -9.46
CA THR A 491 -14.94 30.84 -9.04
C THR A 491 -13.88 30.83 -10.13
N VAL A 492 -13.58 32.00 -10.68
CA VAL A 492 -12.57 32.21 -11.70
C VAL A 492 -11.40 33.00 -11.12
N PHE A 493 -10.22 32.86 -11.72
CA PHE A 493 -8.99 33.46 -11.22
C PHE A 493 -8.49 34.53 -12.18
N PHE A 494 -7.92 35.60 -11.64
CA PHE A 494 -7.37 36.70 -12.44
C PHE A 494 -6.04 37.21 -11.86
N PRO A 495 -5.09 37.59 -12.72
CA PRO A 495 -3.85 38.22 -12.29
C PRO A 495 -4.08 39.72 -12.05
N SER A 496 -3.41 40.28 -11.04
CA SER A 496 -3.33 41.70 -10.75
C SER A 496 -1.89 42.07 -10.38
N SER A 497 -1.59 43.38 -10.30
CA SER A 497 -0.30 43.89 -9.82
C SER A 497 0.03 43.42 -8.40
N GLU A 498 -0.97 43.04 -7.61
CA GLU A 498 -0.81 42.62 -6.21
C GLU A 498 -0.81 41.09 -6.04
N GLY A 499 -0.96 40.32 -7.11
CA GLY A 499 -1.00 38.86 -7.09
C GLY A 499 -2.19 38.29 -7.83
N VAL A 500 -2.53 37.03 -7.54
CA VAL A 500 -3.70 36.35 -8.11
C VAL A 500 -4.89 36.53 -7.17
N PHE A 501 -6.07 36.77 -7.75
CA PHE A 501 -7.32 36.90 -7.04
C PHE A 501 -8.35 35.94 -7.57
N GLN A 502 -9.33 35.61 -6.73
CA GLN A 502 -10.47 34.77 -7.08
C GLN A 502 -11.74 35.63 -7.11
N ALA A 503 -12.56 35.47 -8.15
CA ALA A 503 -13.86 36.15 -8.26
C ALA A 503 -14.97 35.13 -8.49
N ILE A 504 -16.11 35.34 -7.84
CA ILE A 504 -17.31 34.53 -8.00
C ILE A 504 -18.17 35.15 -9.10
N VAL A 505 -18.47 34.40 -10.16
CA VAL A 505 -19.32 34.89 -11.26
C VAL A 505 -20.76 34.40 -11.15
N GLN A 506 -21.71 35.22 -11.59
CA GLN A 506 -23.16 34.95 -11.52
C GLN A 506 -23.65 33.98 -12.61
N CYS A 507 -22.82 33.67 -13.61
CA CYS A 507 -23.23 33.00 -14.85
C CYS A 507 -23.50 31.49 -14.72
N ALA A 508 -24.36 30.99 -15.62
CA ALA A 508 -24.56 29.57 -15.86
C ALA A 508 -23.30 28.95 -16.48
N PRO A 509 -22.96 27.69 -16.16
CA PRO A 509 -21.82 27.03 -16.78
C PRO A 509 -22.01 26.91 -18.30
N PRO A 510 -20.91 26.82 -19.08
CA PRO A 510 -21.00 26.63 -20.53
C PRO A 510 -21.80 25.37 -20.88
N ALA A 511 -22.35 25.32 -22.09
CA ALA A 511 -23.05 24.12 -22.57
C ALA A 511 -22.11 22.91 -22.55
N MET A 512 -22.64 21.75 -22.13
CA MET A 512 -21.95 20.48 -22.16
C MET A 512 -21.59 20.13 -23.62
N VAL A 513 -20.33 19.78 -23.84
CA VAL A 513 -19.87 19.38 -25.19
C VAL A 513 -20.22 17.92 -25.43
N CYS A 514 -20.90 17.64 -26.54
CA CYS A 514 -21.30 16.29 -26.92
C CYS A 514 -20.44 15.79 -28.10
N HIS A 515 -19.78 14.65 -27.91
CA HIS A 515 -18.98 13.96 -28.91
C HIS A 515 -19.62 12.60 -29.26
N THR A 516 -19.44 12.17 -30.50
CA THR A 516 -19.80 10.83 -30.97
C THR A 516 -18.55 10.09 -31.42
N SER A 517 -18.41 8.81 -31.08
CA SER A 517 -17.28 7.97 -31.50
C SER A 517 -17.73 6.53 -31.73
N ASP A 518 -17.36 5.98 -32.88
CA ASP A 518 -17.58 4.57 -33.23
C ASP A 518 -16.44 3.65 -32.73
N ALA A 519 -15.40 4.23 -32.14
CA ALA A 519 -14.25 3.52 -31.58
C ALA A 519 -14.45 3.20 -30.09
N ASP A 520 -13.46 2.58 -29.46
CA ASP A 520 -13.45 2.40 -28.01
C ASP A 520 -13.65 3.75 -27.29
N LEU A 521 -14.71 3.85 -26.49
CA LEU A 521 -15.11 5.11 -25.86
C LEU A 521 -14.08 5.57 -24.83
N LEU A 522 -13.48 4.64 -24.07
CA LEU A 522 -12.50 5.00 -23.07
C LEU A 522 -11.22 5.56 -23.71
N GLN A 523 -10.76 4.96 -24.82
CA GLN A 523 -9.63 5.48 -25.60
C GLN A 523 -9.97 6.84 -26.22
N SER A 524 -11.17 6.98 -26.79
CA SER A 524 -11.63 8.24 -27.39
C SER A 524 -11.67 9.36 -26.35
N SER A 525 -12.25 9.10 -25.17
CA SER A 525 -12.29 10.07 -24.06
C SER A 525 -10.89 10.39 -23.54
N LYS A 526 -10.00 9.40 -23.39
CA LYS A 526 -8.60 9.66 -23.00
C LYS A 526 -7.85 10.52 -24.02
N ALA A 527 -8.12 10.34 -25.32
CA ALA A 527 -7.53 11.16 -26.37
C ALA A 527 -8.01 12.62 -26.27
N LEU A 528 -9.31 12.84 -26.04
CA LEU A 528 -9.87 14.17 -25.79
C LEU A 528 -9.26 14.83 -24.55
N CYS A 529 -9.15 14.11 -23.43
CA CYS A 529 -8.51 14.64 -22.22
C CYS A 529 -7.04 15.01 -22.47
N ARG A 530 -6.29 14.20 -23.23
CA ARG A 530 -4.90 14.51 -23.59
C ARG A 530 -4.81 15.78 -24.45
N GLN A 531 -5.69 15.93 -25.43
CA GLN A 531 -5.74 17.11 -26.27
C GLN A 531 -6.08 18.37 -25.47
N ASP A 532 -7.09 18.30 -24.60
CA ASP A 532 -7.48 19.44 -23.75
C ASP A 532 -6.36 19.79 -22.73
N SER A 533 -5.67 18.78 -22.17
CA SER A 533 -4.56 18.99 -21.23
C SER A 533 -3.35 19.71 -21.82
N GLN A 534 -3.23 19.76 -23.14
CA GLN A 534 -2.16 20.49 -23.84
C GLN A 534 -2.49 21.99 -23.98
N ILE A 535 -3.73 22.40 -23.70
CA ILE A 535 -4.20 23.77 -23.78
C ILE A 535 -4.18 24.33 -22.35
N PRO A 536 -3.30 25.30 -22.03
CA PRO A 536 -3.29 25.96 -20.73
C PRO A 536 -4.65 26.60 -20.45
N LEU A 537 -5.20 26.41 -19.25
CA LEU A 537 -6.45 27.02 -18.86
C LEU A 537 -6.22 28.52 -18.58
N PRO A 538 -6.67 29.45 -19.44
CA PRO A 538 -6.36 30.86 -19.24
C PRO A 538 -7.04 31.41 -17.99
N PHE A 539 -6.47 32.44 -17.39
CA PHE A 539 -7.16 33.22 -16.35
C PHE A 539 -8.53 33.68 -16.86
N GLY A 540 -9.51 33.71 -15.96
CA GLY A 540 -10.92 33.95 -16.30
C GLY A 540 -11.67 32.74 -16.89
N ALA A 541 -11.01 31.63 -17.25
CA ALA A 541 -11.73 30.44 -17.68
C ALA A 541 -12.42 29.73 -16.50
N MET A 542 -13.57 29.11 -16.79
CA MET A 542 -14.29 28.33 -15.79
C MET A 542 -13.47 27.13 -15.33
N PRO A 543 -13.32 26.90 -14.01
CA PRO A 543 -12.52 25.81 -13.48
C PRO A 543 -13.17 24.44 -13.71
N PHE A 544 -14.44 24.41 -14.11
CA PHE A 544 -15.21 23.18 -14.25
C PHE A 544 -15.92 23.10 -15.60
N HIS A 545 -15.69 22.00 -16.32
CA HIS A 545 -16.33 21.71 -17.59
C HIS A 545 -16.74 20.23 -17.68
N ILE A 546 -17.86 19.97 -18.37
CA ILE A 546 -18.35 18.61 -18.62
C ILE A 546 -18.45 18.38 -20.12
N SER A 547 -17.99 17.21 -20.56
CA SER A 547 -18.18 16.72 -21.92
C SER A 547 -18.63 15.26 -21.90
N ILE A 548 -19.33 14.82 -22.94
CA ILE A 548 -19.81 13.44 -23.06
C ILE A 548 -19.39 12.84 -24.39
N VAL A 549 -18.92 11.59 -24.37
CA VAL A 549 -18.59 10.81 -25.57
C VAL A 549 -19.56 9.65 -25.69
N SER A 550 -20.29 9.59 -26.80
CA SER A 550 -21.34 8.58 -27.03
C SER A 550 -20.96 7.63 -28.16
N GLY A 551 -21.09 6.32 -27.92
CA GLY A 551 -20.85 5.27 -28.93
C GLY A 551 -22.11 4.56 -29.40
N GLY A 552 -23.27 5.14 -29.09
CA GLY A 552 -24.58 4.59 -29.36
C GLY A 552 -25.60 5.08 -28.33
N PRO A 553 -26.85 4.59 -28.39
CA PRO A 553 -27.93 5.05 -27.52
C PRO A 553 -27.84 4.60 -26.06
N HIS A 554 -26.90 3.70 -25.73
CA HIS A 554 -26.80 3.07 -24.41
C HIS A 554 -25.37 3.00 -23.85
N ASN A 555 -24.42 3.69 -24.47
CA ASN A 555 -23.02 3.59 -24.09
C ASN A 555 -22.35 4.96 -24.19
N HIS A 556 -22.00 5.50 -23.03
CA HIS A 556 -21.49 6.85 -22.91
C HIS A 556 -20.37 6.93 -21.87
N VAL A 557 -19.40 7.81 -22.12
CA VAL A 557 -18.38 8.18 -21.14
C VAL A 557 -18.50 9.67 -20.86
N LEU A 558 -18.80 10.01 -19.61
CA LEU A 558 -18.81 11.37 -19.11
C LEU A 558 -17.39 11.78 -18.71
N ILE A 559 -16.93 12.92 -19.21
CA ILE A 559 -15.66 13.54 -18.89
C ILE A 559 -15.95 14.75 -18.00
N LEU A 560 -15.43 14.73 -16.78
CA LEU A 560 -15.46 15.87 -15.86
C LEU A 560 -14.07 16.48 -15.80
N ARG A 561 -13.91 17.71 -16.28
CA ARG A 561 -12.67 18.49 -16.17
C ARG A 561 -12.76 19.46 -15.00
N LEU A 562 -11.81 19.36 -14.08
CA LEU A 562 -11.69 20.21 -12.89
C LEU A 562 -10.29 20.82 -12.80
N SER A 563 -10.19 22.14 -12.69
CA SER A 563 -8.95 22.81 -12.28
C SER A 563 -8.55 22.36 -10.87
N HIS A 564 -7.24 22.33 -10.59
CA HIS A 564 -6.71 22.05 -9.24
C HIS A 564 -6.91 23.19 -8.23
N THR A 565 -7.38 24.35 -8.69
CA THR A 565 -7.56 25.60 -7.93
C THR A 565 -8.76 25.63 -7.01
#